data_AF-A0AAP4CYD5-F1
#
_entry.id   AF-A0AAP4CYD5-F1
#
_cell.length_a   1.000
_cell.length_b   1.000
_cell.length_c   1.000
_cell.angle_alpha   90.00
_cell.angle_beta   90.00
_cell.angle_gamma   90.00
#
_symmetry.space_group_name_H-M   'P 1'
#
loop_
_entity.id
_entity.type
_entity.pdbx_description
1 polymer ?
#
loop_
_entity_poly.entity_id
_entity_poly.type
_entity_poly.pdbx_seq_one_letter_code
_entity_poly.pdbx_strand_id
1 'polypeptide(L)'
;MESALALVDALGGSSNIIDIEPCSLRIRVEVGNQANVNEDALRMPFVLAVVRSGNIVQIIAGTESDDIAEKMATVVKRDTANEA
;
A
#
# COMPACT_ATOMS: atom_id res chain seq x y z
N MET A 1 11.12 -0.91 -7.88
CA MET A 1 10.97 0.27 -7.00
C MET A 1 9.72 1.07 -7.36
N GLU A 2 9.44 1.27 -8.66
CA GLU A 2 8.25 2.01 -9.13
C GLU A 2 6.92 1.50 -8.57
N SER A 3 6.73 0.18 -8.46
CA SER A 3 5.45 -0.38 -7.99
C SER A 3 5.08 0.00 -6.56
N ALA A 4 6.06 0.10 -5.65
CA ALA A 4 5.79 0.45 -4.25
C ALA A 4 5.41 1.93 -4.09
N LEU A 5 6.09 2.82 -4.82
CA LEU A 5 5.74 4.24 -4.89
C LEU A 5 4.36 4.43 -5.49
N ALA A 6 4.06 3.74 -6.59
CA ALA A 6 2.75 3.80 -7.23
C ALA A 6 1.62 3.26 -6.32
N LEU A 7 1.89 2.22 -5.50
CA LEU A 7 0.92 1.73 -4.52
C LEU A 7 0.68 2.75 -3.40
N VAL A 8 1.76 3.36 -2.87
CA VAL A 8 1.64 4.42 -1.85
C VAL A 8 0.87 5.61 -2.40
N ASP A 9 1.16 6.05 -3.63
CA ASP A 9 0.44 7.13 -4.30
C ASP A 9 -1.04 6.76 -4.54
N ALA A 10 -1.29 5.54 -5.01
CA ALA A 10 -2.64 4.99 -5.16
C ALA A 10 -3.41 4.92 -3.84
N LEU A 11 -2.74 4.78 -2.71
CA LEU A 11 -3.36 4.81 -1.38
C LEU A 11 -3.62 6.25 -0.90
N GLY A 12 -3.27 7.28 -1.67
CA GLY A 12 -3.40 8.68 -1.30
C GLY A 12 -2.12 9.28 -0.70
N GLY A 13 -0.98 8.64 -0.90
CA GLY A 13 0.33 9.08 -0.43
C GLY A 13 0.71 8.55 0.96
N SER A 14 1.98 8.77 1.33
CA SER A 14 2.55 8.38 2.62
C SER A 14 1.78 8.97 3.80
N SER A 15 1.26 10.19 3.66
CA SER A 15 0.46 10.87 4.70
C SER A 15 -0.93 10.29 4.91
N ASN A 16 -1.49 9.53 3.97
CA ASN A 16 -2.81 8.90 4.11
C ASN A 16 -2.73 7.50 4.71
N ILE A 17 -1.55 6.90 4.75
CA ILE A 17 -1.31 5.57 5.30
C ILE A 17 -1.08 5.70 6.81
N ILE A 18 -1.93 5.03 7.60
CA ILE A 18 -1.82 4.98 9.05
C ILE A 18 -0.91 3.84 9.46
N ASP A 19 -1.14 2.65 8.89
CA ASP A 19 -0.37 1.46 9.22
C ASP A 19 -0.30 0.47 8.05
N ILE A 20 0.78 -0.31 8.00
CA ILE A 20 1.01 -1.35 6.99
C ILE A 20 1.39 -2.65 7.70
N GLU A 21 0.51 -3.64 7.61
CA GLU A 21 0.73 -4.99 8.11
C GLU A 21 0.93 -5.98 6.93
N PRO A 22 2.16 -6.46 6.71
CA PRO A 22 2.38 -7.58 5.80
C PRO A 22 1.81 -8.88 6.38
N CYS A 23 1.06 -9.62 5.55
CA CYS A 23 0.64 -10.99 5.80
C CYS A 23 1.13 -11.84 4.61
N SER A 24 1.43 -13.13 4.82
CA SER A 24 2.21 -13.95 3.88
C SER A 24 1.77 -13.94 2.41
N LEU A 25 0.49 -13.63 2.11
CA LEU A 25 -0.04 -13.51 0.75
C LEU A 25 -0.85 -12.22 0.53
N ARG A 26 -0.96 -11.37 1.56
CA ARG A 26 -1.86 -10.21 1.60
C ARG A 26 -1.22 -9.06 2.36
N ILE A 27 -1.31 -7.86 1.85
CA ILE A 27 -0.84 -6.65 2.51
C ILE A 27 -2.06 -5.94 3.07
N ARG A 28 -2.14 -5.80 4.39
CA ARG A 28 -3.21 -5.04 5.05
C ARG A 28 -2.69 -3.63 5.28
N VAL A 29 -3.34 -2.66 4.66
CA VAL A 29 -3.02 -1.25 4.80
C VAL A 29 -4.18 -0.55 5.46
N GLU A 30 -3.94 0.12 6.58
CA GLU A 30 -4.89 1.02 7.19
C GLU A 30 -4.68 2.43 6.63
N VAL A 31 -5.75 3.04 6.11
CA VAL A 31 -5.73 4.39 5.56
C VAL A 31 -6.64 5.31 6.36
N GLY A 32 -6.26 6.58 6.49
CA GLY A 32 -7.09 7.57 7.17
C GLY A 32 -8.29 7.99 6.34
N ASN A 33 -8.12 8.11 5.02
CA ASN A 33 -9.17 8.55 4.12
C ASN A 33 -9.29 7.64 2.88
N GLN A 34 -10.40 6.90 2.82
CA GLN A 34 -10.74 6.02 1.71
C GLN A 34 -11.06 6.78 0.40
N ALA A 35 -11.43 8.05 0.46
CA ALA A 35 -11.74 8.84 -0.74
C ALA A 35 -10.49 9.13 -1.59
N ASN A 36 -9.31 9.14 -0.97
CA ASN A 36 -8.03 9.32 -1.66
C ASN A 36 -7.47 8.01 -2.22
N VAL A 37 -8.07 6.86 -1.88
CA VAL A 37 -7.61 5.56 -2.37
C VAL A 37 -8.14 5.31 -3.77
N ASN A 38 -7.21 5.18 -4.71
CA ASN A 38 -7.45 4.83 -6.10
C ASN A 38 -7.32 3.31 -6.30
N GLU A 39 -8.46 2.63 -6.34
CA GLU A 39 -8.54 1.18 -6.45
C GLU A 39 -8.07 0.65 -7.82
N ASP A 40 -8.26 1.42 -8.90
CA ASP A 40 -7.78 1.05 -10.23
C ASP A 40 -6.26 1.12 -10.32
N ALA A 41 -5.63 2.09 -9.65
CA ALA A 41 -4.17 2.17 -9.57
C ALA A 41 -3.57 1.05 -8.71
N LEU A 42 -4.34 0.49 -7.76
CA LEU A 42 -3.94 -0.71 -6.99
C LEU A 42 -4.00 -2.00 -7.81
N ARG A 43 -4.76 -2.04 -8.91
CA ARG A 43 -4.85 -3.21 -9.81
C ARG A 43 -3.65 -3.28 -10.76
N MET A 44 -2.48 -3.55 -10.18
CA MET A 44 -1.25 -3.79 -10.93
C MET A 44 -1.16 -5.26 -11.40
N PRO A 45 -0.28 -5.59 -12.35
CA PRO A 45 -0.19 -6.95 -12.91
C PRO A 45 0.08 -8.06 -11.88
N PHE A 46 0.74 -7.72 -10.77
CA PHE A 46 1.05 -8.63 -9.67
C PHE A 46 -0.06 -8.69 -8.61
N VAL A 47 -1.07 -7.81 -8.67
CA VAL A 47 -2.19 -7.78 -7.72
C VAL A 47 -3.32 -8.66 -8.24
N LEU A 48 -3.57 -9.74 -7.51
CA LEU A 48 -4.62 -10.71 -7.81
C LEU A 48 -6.00 -10.15 -7.44
N ALA A 49 -6.08 -9.46 -6.31
CA ALA A 49 -7.31 -8.87 -5.83
C ALA A 49 -7.04 -7.76 -4.81
N VAL A 50 -7.98 -6.81 -4.73
CA VAL A 50 -8.00 -5.75 -3.72
C VAL A 50 -9.32 -5.85 -2.98
N VAL A 51 -9.28 -5.82 -1.65
CA VAL A 51 -10.46 -5.88 -0.79
C VAL A 51 -10.45 -4.67 0.11
N ARG A 52 -11.54 -3.91 0.12
CA ARG A 52 -11.71 -2.75 1.00
C ARG A 52 -12.72 -3.07 2.08
N SER A 53 -12.39 -2.77 3.32
CA SER A 53 -13.26 -3.00 4.48
C SER A 53 -13.12 -1.82 5.44
N GLY A 54 -14.13 -0.95 5.44
CA GLY A 54 -14.06 0.31 6.20
C GLY A 54 -12.84 1.13 5.77
N ASN A 55 -11.94 1.41 6.71
CA ASN A 55 -10.71 2.16 6.49
C ASN A 55 -9.50 1.29 6.11
N ILE A 56 -9.73 0.01 5.84
CA ILE A 56 -8.66 -0.96 5.60
C ILE A 56 -8.70 -1.42 4.15
N VAL A 57 -7.53 -1.45 3.52
CA VAL A 57 -7.30 -1.94 2.17
C VAL A 57 -6.42 -3.17 2.25
N GLN A 58 -6.92 -4.32 1.78
CA GLN A 58 -6.17 -5.56 1.68
C GLN A 58 -5.79 -5.81 0.23
N ILE A 59 -4.50 -5.84 -0.06
CA ILE A 59 -3.96 -6.07 -1.39
C ILE A 59 -3.43 -7.50 -1.42
N ILE A 60 -4.00 -8.33 -2.29
CA ILE A 60 -3.62 -9.74 -2.44
C ILE A 60 -2.66 -9.82 -3.63
N ALA A 61 -1.36 -9.92 -3.34
CA ALA A 61 -0.29 -10.01 -4.36
C ALA A 61 0.40 -11.39 -4.40
N GLY A 62 -0.06 -12.35 -3.59
CA GLY A 62 0.53 -13.70 -3.56
C GLY A 62 1.94 -13.68 -2.96
N THR A 63 2.89 -14.39 -3.57
CA THR A 63 4.27 -14.54 -3.08
C THR A 63 5.07 -13.24 -3.07
N GLU A 64 4.69 -12.25 -3.90
CA GLU A 64 5.36 -10.95 -3.94
C GLU A 64 4.86 -9.98 -2.85
N SER A 65 3.80 -10.37 -2.11
CA SER A 65 3.19 -9.56 -1.04
C SER A 65 4.21 -9.05 -0.02
N ASP A 66 5.09 -9.92 0.45
CA ASP A 66 6.06 -9.61 1.50
C ASP A 66 7.09 -8.56 1.04
N ASP A 67 7.72 -8.80 -0.13
CA ASP A 67 8.70 -7.89 -0.75
C ASP A 67 8.08 -6.52 -1.09
N ILE A 68 6.83 -6.50 -1.57
CA ILE A 68 6.13 -5.26 -1.86
C ILE A 68 5.82 -4.48 -0.58
N ALA A 69 5.32 -5.15 0.47
CA ALA A 69 5.00 -4.50 1.73
C ALA A 69 6.25 -3.88 2.37
N GLU A 70 7.37 -4.60 2.33
CA GLU A 70 8.65 -4.10 2.85
C GLU A 70 9.14 -2.87 2.06
N LYS A 71 8.98 -2.90 0.74
CA LYS A 71 9.27 -1.74 -0.13
C LYS A 71 8.35 -0.56 0.16
N MET A 72 7.05 -0.78 0.35
CA MET A 72 6.10 0.27 0.71
C MET A 72 6.46 0.89 2.06
N ALA A 73 6.74 0.06 3.08
CA ALA A 73 7.17 0.54 4.40
C ALA A 73 8.47 1.36 4.32
N THR A 74 9.40 0.95 3.45
CA THR A 74 10.64 1.69 3.19
C THR A 74 10.36 3.03 2.52
N VAL A 75 9.47 3.10 1.54
CA VAL A 75 9.07 4.36 0.86
C VAL A 75 8.40 5.31 1.85
N VAL A 76 7.43 4.84 2.63
CA VAL A 76 6.71 5.67 3.63
C VAL A 76 7.67 6.23 4.69
N LYS A 77 8.60 5.40 5.19
CA LYS A 77 9.65 5.85 6.13
C LYS A 77 10.63 6.84 5.51
N ARG A 78 10.94 6.68 4.22
CA ARG A 78 11.90 7.55 3.52
C ARG A 78 11.30 8.93 3.27
N ASP A 79 10.03 9.01 2.91
CA ASP A 79 9.29 10.27 2.73
C ASP A 79 9.27 11.07 4.03
N THR A 80 8.90 10.44 5.15
CA THR A 80 8.89 11.09 6.47
C THR A 80 10.28 11.53 6.95
N ALA A 81 11.35 10.86 6.53
CA ALA A 81 12.72 11.24 6.87
C ALA A 81 13.32 12.32 5.94
N ASN A 82 12.76 12.53 4.75
CA ASN A 82 13.25 13.51 3.78
C ASN A 82 12.60 14.89 3.93
N GLU A 83 11.59 15.00 4.79
CA GLU A 83 10.91 16.26 5.15
C GLU A 83 11.53 16.96 6.38
N ALA A 84 12.69 16.50 6.88
CA ALA A 84 13.36 17.01 8.09
C ALA A 84 14.63 17.83 7.80
#